data_AF-R5EGP1-F1
#
_entry.id   AF-R5EGP1-F1
#
_cell.length_a   1.000
_cell.length_b   1.000
_cell.length_c   1.000
_cell.angle_alpha   90.00
_cell.angle_beta   90.00
_cell.angle_gamma   90.00
#
_symmetry.space_group_name_H-M   'P 1'
#
loop_
_entity.id
_entity.type
_entity.pdbx_description
1 polymer ?
#
loop_
_entity_poly.entity_id
_entity_poly.type
_entity_poly.pdbx_seq_one_letter_code
_entity_poly.pdbx_strand_id
1 'polypeptide(L)'
;MNHIGSIFAMAVCLAMSAYFSATETAFSSLNKTRLKVLADNGNKRAALALKLAENYDRLISTILIGNNIVNITIASVGTLLFVELYGDVGATISTVVVTLVVLLFGEITPKSIAKDAPEHFAIFSAPFIRL
;
A
#
# COMPACT_ATOMS: atom_id res chain seq x y z
N MET A 1 6.36 5.73 25.45
CA MET A 1 6.17 6.74 24.37
C MET A 1 4.80 7.40 24.53
N ASN A 2 4.51 8.56 23.93
CA ASN A 2 3.12 9.04 23.92
C ASN A 2 2.27 8.03 23.13
N HIS A 3 1.43 7.23 23.79
CA HIS A 3 0.65 6.16 23.15
C HIS A 3 -0.16 6.67 21.94
N ILE A 4 -0.65 7.90 22.02
CA ILE A 4 -1.35 8.60 20.94
C ILE A 4 -0.46 8.73 19.69
N GLY A 5 0.82 9.06 19.87
CA GLY A 5 1.79 9.17 18.78
C GLY A 5 2.05 7.83 18.10
N SER A 6 2.18 6.74 18.88
CA SER A 6 2.35 5.40 18.33
C SER A 6 1.13 4.95 17.53
N ILE A 7 -0.08 5.15 18.06
CA ILE A 7 -1.33 4.80 17.39
C ILE A 7 -1.49 5.60 16.09
N PHE A 8 -1.23 6.92 16.14
CA PHE A 8 -1.29 7.76 14.95
C PHE A 8 -0.29 7.31 13.88
N ALA A 9 0.96 7.01 14.27
CA ALA A 9 1.97 6.50 13.36
C ALA A 9 1.54 5.15 12.74
N MET A 10 0.98 4.24 13.52
CA MET A 10 0.44 2.97 13.02
C MET A 10 -0.72 3.17 12.04
N ALA A 11 -1.63 4.11 12.31
CA ALA A 11 -2.75 4.41 11.40
C ALA A 11 -2.25 4.95 10.05
N VAL A 12 -1.27 5.86 10.07
CA VAL A 12 -0.64 6.38 8.85
C VAL A 12 0.07 5.25 8.09
N CYS A 13 0.83 4.40 8.80
CA CYS A 13 1.48 3.25 8.17
C CYS A 13 0.45 2.29 7.55
N LEU A 14 -0.65 1.98 8.24
CA LEU A 14 -1.68 1.11 7.70
C LEU A 14 -2.30 1.68 6.42
N ALA A 15 -2.57 2.99 6.38
CA ALA A 15 -3.06 3.67 5.19
C ALA A 15 -2.05 3.63 4.02
N MET A 16 -0.76 3.79 4.32
CA MET A 16 0.31 3.68 3.32
C MET A 16 0.46 2.24 2.79
N SER A 17 0.41 1.24 3.66
CA SER A 17 0.43 -0.19 3.29
C SER A 17 -0.75 -0.52 2.37
N ALA A 18 -1.95 -0.05 2.72
CA ALA A 18 -3.15 -0.15 1.90
C ALA A 18 -2.98 0.47 0.52
N TYR A 19 -2.41 1.68 0.45
CA TYR A 19 -2.13 2.36 -0.80
C TYR A 19 -1.12 1.60 -1.68
N PHE A 20 0.00 1.13 -1.11
CA PHE A 20 1.00 0.38 -1.85
C PHE A 20 0.45 -0.95 -2.37
N SER A 21 -0.25 -1.71 -1.52
CA SER A 21 -0.88 -2.98 -1.87
C SER A 21 -1.96 -2.84 -2.94
N ALA A 22 -2.82 -1.81 -2.83
CA ALA A 22 -3.82 -1.50 -3.85
C ALA A 22 -3.15 -1.12 -5.18
N THR A 23 -2.11 -0.30 -5.12
CA THR A 23 -1.41 0.16 -6.34
C THR A 23 -0.68 -1.00 -7.03
N GLU A 24 -0.01 -1.87 -6.27
CA GLU A 24 0.59 -3.11 -6.80
C GLU A 24 -0.44 -3.91 -7.61
N THR A 25 -1.62 -4.16 -7.03
CA THR A 25 -2.68 -4.95 -7.69
C THR A 25 -3.30 -4.23 -8.88
N ALA A 26 -3.49 -2.91 -8.78
CA ALA A 26 -3.98 -2.10 -9.88
C ALA A 26 -3.04 -2.19 -11.09
N PHE A 27 -1.72 -2.05 -10.89
CA PHE A 27 -0.75 -2.14 -11.97
C PHE A 27 -0.52 -3.56 -12.49
N SER A 28 -0.68 -4.58 -11.65
CA SER A 28 -0.56 -5.98 -12.08
C SER A 28 -1.77 -6.47 -12.88
N SER A 29 -2.95 -5.89 -12.66
CA SER A 29 -4.22 -6.34 -13.22
C SER A 29 -4.80 -5.41 -14.29
N LEU A 30 -4.21 -4.24 -14.54
CA LEU A 30 -4.74 -3.28 -15.53
C LEU A 30 -4.59 -3.75 -16.98
N ASN A 31 -5.47 -3.25 -17.85
CA ASN A 31 -5.36 -3.44 -19.29
C ASN A 31 -4.65 -2.24 -19.94
N LYS A 32 -3.41 -2.44 -20.39
CA LYS A 32 -2.60 -1.39 -21.06
C LYS A 32 -3.27 -0.81 -22.31
N THR A 33 -4.01 -1.62 -23.07
CA THR A 33 -4.73 -1.17 -24.27
C THR A 33 -5.85 -0.19 -23.91
N ARG A 34 -6.65 -0.48 -22.87
CA ARG A 34 -7.69 0.45 -22.38
C ARG A 34 -7.07 1.75 -21.87
N LEU A 35 -5.95 1.65 -21.14
CA LEU A 35 -5.22 2.81 -20.65
C LEU A 35 -4.70 3.69 -21.80
N LYS A 36 -4.20 3.07 -22.87
CA LYS A 36 -3.72 3.76 -24.07
C LYS A 36 -4.85 4.52 -24.76
N VAL A 37 -6.02 3.90 -24.94
CA VAL A 37 -7.21 4.58 -25.49
C VAL A 37 -7.58 5.80 -24.63
N LEU A 38 -7.56 5.68 -23.30
CA LEU A 38 -7.84 6.82 -22.40
C LEU A 38 -6.79 7.93 -22.52
N ALA A 39 -5.52 7.58 -22.69
CA ALA A 39 -4.44 8.54 -22.89
C ALA A 39 -4.57 9.27 -24.23
N ASP A 40 -4.85 8.53 -25.31
CA ASP A 40 -5.05 9.08 -26.66
C ASP A 40 -6.28 10.01 -26.71
N ASN A 41 -7.30 9.75 -25.89
CA ASN A 41 -8.46 10.62 -25.69
C ASN A 41 -8.18 11.85 -24.80
N GLY A 42 -6.92 12.14 -24.48
CA GLY A 42 -6.49 13.36 -23.79
C GLY A 42 -6.38 13.26 -22.26
N ASN A 43 -6.56 12.08 -21.66
CA ASN A 43 -6.41 11.92 -20.21
C ASN A 43 -4.92 11.89 -19.82
N LYS A 44 -4.40 13.02 -19.32
CA LYS A 44 -3.01 13.18 -18.88
C LYS A 44 -2.59 12.19 -17.78
N ARG A 45 -3.51 11.83 -16.87
CA ARG A 45 -3.22 10.86 -15.80
C ARG A 45 -3.16 9.43 -16.33
N ALA A 46 -3.99 9.10 -17.32
CA ALA A 46 -3.90 7.83 -18.04
C ALA A 46 -2.58 7.70 -18.82
N ALA A 47 -2.10 8.78 -19.44
CA ALA A 47 -0.78 8.78 -20.07
C ALA A 47 0.36 8.52 -19.07
N LEU A 48 0.31 9.11 -17.88
CA LEU A 48 1.28 8.84 -16.81
C LEU A 48 1.21 7.39 -16.33
N ALA A 49 0.00 6.89 -16.05
CA ALA A 49 -0.22 5.52 -15.63
C ALA A 49 0.26 4.52 -16.70
N LEU A 50 0.10 4.84 -17.99
CA LEU A 50 0.58 4.01 -19.10
C LEU A 50 2.11 3.93 -19.10
N LYS A 51 2.78 5.07 -18.95
CA LYS A 51 4.24 5.15 -18.86
C LYS A 51 4.79 4.36 -17.68
N LEU A 52 4.11 4.41 -16.53
CA LEU A 52 4.45 3.61 -15.34
C LEU A 52 4.24 2.12 -15.62
N ALA A 53 3.14 1.74 -16.27
CA ALA A 53 2.85 0.35 -16.64
C ALA A 53 3.79 -0.22 -17.72
N GLU A 54 4.39 0.64 -18.56
CA GLU A 54 5.45 0.26 -19.48
C GLU A 54 6.77 -0.05 -18.73
N ASN A 55 7.03 0.65 -17.62
CA ASN A 55 8.19 0.43 -16.74
C ASN A 55 7.82 -0.38 -15.48
N TYR A 56 6.99 -1.41 -15.66
CA TYR A 56 6.37 -2.17 -14.57
C TYR A 56 7.40 -2.76 -13.59
N ASP A 57 8.52 -3.30 -14.07
CA ASP A 57 9.53 -3.94 -13.20
C ASP A 57 10.11 -2.96 -12.17
N ARG A 58 10.43 -1.74 -12.60
CA ARG A 58 10.96 -0.69 -11.73
C ARG A 58 9.89 -0.14 -10.79
N LEU A 59 8.66 -0.03 -11.29
CA LEU A 59 7.49 0.39 -10.52
C LEU A 59 7.20 -0.58 -9.37
N ILE A 60 7.04 -1.87 -9.67
CA ILE A 60 6.74 -2.89 -8.66
C ILE A 60 7.86 -3.00 -7.64
N SER A 61 9.12 -2.96 -8.08
CA SER A 61 10.25 -2.97 -7.15
C SER A 61 10.16 -1.83 -6.13
N THR A 62 9.80 -0.63 -6.58
CA THR A 62 9.67 0.55 -5.72
C THR A 62 8.47 0.43 -4.77
N ILE A 63 7.32 -0.04 -5.27
CA ILE A 63 6.10 -0.26 -4.47
C ILE A 63 6.35 -1.32 -3.40
N LEU A 64 6.99 -2.44 -3.75
CA LEU A 64 7.29 -3.51 -2.81
C LEU A 64 8.27 -3.07 -1.71
N ILE A 65 9.28 -2.28 -2.05
CA ILE A 65 10.20 -1.71 -1.05
C ILE A 65 9.42 -0.80 -0.09
N GLY A 66 8.61 0.12 -0.63
CA GLY A 66 7.78 1.02 0.17
C GLY A 66 6.83 0.27 1.11
N ASN A 67 6.14 -0.74 0.58
CA ASN A 67 5.22 -1.58 1.36
C ASN A 67 5.95 -2.31 2.50
N ASN A 68 7.11 -2.91 2.22
CA ASN A 68 7.90 -3.60 3.24
C ASN A 68 8.39 -2.65 4.34
N ILE A 69 8.89 -1.46 3.99
CA ILE A 69 9.31 -0.46 4.97
C ILE A 69 8.14 -0.12 5.91
N VAL A 70 6.97 0.15 5.34
CA VAL A 70 5.77 0.52 6.10
C VAL A 70 5.30 -0.65 6.99
N ASN A 71 5.26 -1.87 6.46
CA ASN A 71 4.85 -3.07 7.20
C ASN A 71 5.81 -3.40 8.35
N ILE A 72 7.12 -3.27 8.15
CA ILE A 72 8.12 -3.44 9.21
C ILE A 72 7.99 -2.34 10.25
N THR A 73 7.72 -1.10 9.83
CA THR A 73 7.55 0.04 10.74
C THR A 73 6.34 -0.15 11.64
N ILE A 74 5.17 -0.51 11.09
CA ILE A 74 3.96 -0.75 11.89
C ILE A 74 4.13 -1.95 12.84
N ALA A 75 4.81 -3.02 12.40
CA ALA A 75 5.11 -4.17 13.26
C ALA A 75 6.06 -3.79 14.42
N SER A 76 7.08 -2.98 14.13
CA SER A 76 8.05 -2.53 15.13
C SER A 76 7.40 -1.58 16.15
N VAL A 77 6.66 -0.57 15.68
CA VAL A 77 5.93 0.37 16.55
C VAL A 77 4.85 -0.35 17.36
N GLY A 78 4.12 -1.27 16.74
CA GLY A 78 3.11 -2.09 17.43
C GLY A 78 3.74 -2.95 18.51
N THR A 79 4.90 -3.56 18.25
CA THR A 79 5.60 -4.38 19.25
C THR A 79 6.03 -3.56 20.44
N LEU A 80 6.62 -2.38 20.22
CA LEU A 80 6.99 -1.47 21.31
C LEU A 80 5.77 -1.05 22.13
N LEU A 81 4.65 -0.71 21.47
CA LEU A 81 3.42 -0.30 22.13
C LEU A 81 2.84 -1.42 23.01
N PHE A 82 2.75 -2.64 22.47
CA PHE A 82 2.15 -3.77 23.21
C PHE A 82 3.06 -4.30 24.30
N VAL A 83 4.39 -4.27 24.14
CA VAL A 83 5.32 -4.60 25.23
C VAL A 83 5.19 -3.59 26.37
N GLU A 84 5.05 -2.29 26.07
CA GLU A 84 4.82 -1.25 27.09
C GLU A 84 3.49 -1.45 27.83
N LEU A 85 2.45 -2.00 27.17
CA LEU A 85 1.12 -2.20 27.75
C LEU A 85 0.92 -3.56 28.45
N TYR A 86 1.53 -4.63 27.93
CA TYR A 86 1.25 -6.02 28.32
C TYR A 86 2.48 -6.78 28.85
N GLY A 87 3.66 -6.15 28.91
CA GLY A 87 4.88 -6.75 29.43
C GLY A 87 5.37 -7.94 28.58
N ASP A 88 5.78 -9.03 29.24
CA ASP A 88 6.45 -10.18 28.62
C ASP A 88 5.64 -10.85 27.49
N VAL A 89 4.32 -10.85 27.58
CA VAL A 89 3.44 -11.42 26.53
C VAL A 89 3.12 -10.42 25.41
N GLY A 90 3.47 -9.15 25.58
CA GLY A 90 3.13 -8.07 24.65
C GLY A 90 3.67 -8.28 23.25
N ALA A 91 4.89 -8.80 23.10
CA ALA A 91 5.47 -9.08 21.78
C ALA A 91 4.68 -10.15 21.01
N THR A 92 4.23 -11.21 21.70
CA THR A 92 3.41 -12.27 21.10
C THR A 92 2.05 -11.76 20.69
N ILE A 93 1.38 -11.00 21.56
CA ILE A 93 0.07 -10.40 21.27
C ILE A 93 0.19 -9.43 20.10
N SER A 94 1.21 -8.56 20.10
CA SER A 94 1.50 -7.62 19.01
C SER A 94 1.62 -8.34 17.68
N THR A 95 2.43 -9.40 17.63
CA THR A 95 2.68 -10.14 16.40
C THR A 95 1.36 -10.65 15.80
N VAL A 96 0.51 -11.27 16.61
CA VAL A 96 -0.79 -11.77 16.12
C VAL A 96 -1.71 -10.62 15.69
N VAL A 97 -1.89 -9.61 16.54
CA VAL A 97 -2.85 -8.53 16.29
C VAL A 97 -2.42 -7.66 15.11
N VAL A 98 -1.17 -7.20 15.10
CA VAL A 98 -0.65 -6.32 14.04
C VAL A 98 -0.62 -7.06 12.71
N THR A 99 -0.21 -8.32 12.67
CA THR A 99 -0.25 -9.12 11.43
C THR A 99 -1.67 -9.26 10.90
N LEU A 100 -2.66 -9.57 11.73
CA LEU A 100 -4.05 -9.64 11.27
C LEU A 100 -4.57 -8.30 10.77
N VAL A 101 -4.26 -7.20 11.46
CA VAL A 101 -4.66 -5.86 11.05
C VAL A 101 -4.04 -5.47 9.71
N VAL A 102 -2.74 -5.67 9.54
CA VAL A 102 -2.04 -5.37 8.28
C VAL A 102 -2.52 -6.27 7.16
N LEU A 103 -2.65 -7.58 7.38
CA LEU A 103 -3.12 -8.50 6.34
C LEU A 103 -4.54 -8.17 5.90
N LEU A 104 -5.47 -7.94 6.82
CA LEU A 104 -6.86 -7.66 6.44
C LEU A 104 -6.99 -6.27 5.83
N PHE A 105 -6.56 -5.23 6.54
CA PHE A 105 -6.84 -3.84 6.17
C PHE A 105 -5.75 -3.17 5.34
N GLY A 106 -4.49 -3.59 5.48
CA GLY A 106 -3.36 -3.08 4.71
C GLY A 106 -3.13 -3.84 3.39
N GLU A 107 -3.51 -5.11 3.30
CA GLU A 107 -3.21 -5.93 2.13
C GLU A 107 -4.44 -6.49 1.42
N ILE A 108 -5.15 -7.43 2.05
CA ILE A 108 -6.20 -8.22 1.39
C ILE A 108 -7.36 -7.34 0.93
N THR A 109 -7.91 -6.50 1.81
CA THR A 109 -9.04 -5.63 1.45
C THR A 109 -8.66 -4.61 0.36
N PRO A 110 -7.56 -3.85 0.46
CA PRO A 110 -7.15 -2.92 -0.58
C PRO A 110 -6.86 -3.59 -1.93
N LYS A 111 -6.21 -4.77 -1.92
CA LYS A 111 -5.94 -5.55 -3.14
C LYS A 111 -7.25 -5.99 -3.80
N SER A 112 -8.22 -6.47 -3.02
CA SER A 112 -9.53 -6.86 -3.54
C SER A 112 -10.25 -5.69 -4.21
N ILE A 113 -10.28 -4.53 -3.56
CA ILE A 113 -10.94 -3.32 -4.10
C ILE A 113 -10.24 -2.83 -5.38
N ALA A 114 -8.90 -2.83 -5.40
CA ALA A 114 -8.14 -2.39 -6.55
C ALA A 114 -8.32 -3.31 -7.78
N LYS A 115 -8.60 -4.59 -7.56
CA LYS A 115 -8.81 -5.58 -8.62
C LYS A 115 -10.11 -5.35 -9.40
N ASP A 116 -11.14 -4.79 -8.77
CA ASP A 116 -12.43 -4.52 -9.41
C ASP A 116 -12.37 -3.32 -10.37
N ALA A 117 -11.48 -2.35 -10.10
CA ALA A 117 -11.30 -1.16 -10.92
C ALA A 117 -9.80 -0.76 -11.09
N PRO A 118 -8.99 -1.63 -11.72
CA PRO A 118 -7.54 -1.49 -11.72
C PRO A 118 -7.08 -0.25 -12.51
N GLU A 119 -7.72 0.09 -13.64
CA GLU A 119 -7.35 1.28 -14.39
C GLU A 119 -7.65 2.57 -13.62
N HIS A 120 -8.79 2.62 -12.90
CA HIS A 120 -9.17 3.81 -12.12
C HIS A 120 -8.17 4.04 -10.99
N PHE A 121 -7.79 2.99 -10.25
CA PHE A 121 -6.77 3.06 -9.21
C PHE A 121 -5.40 3.43 -9.78
N ALA A 122 -4.97 2.82 -10.89
CA ALA A 122 -3.68 3.14 -11.50
C ALA A 122 -3.60 4.61 -11.95
N ILE A 123 -4.67 5.15 -12.54
CA ILE A 123 -4.77 6.56 -12.95
C ILE A 123 -4.75 7.50 -11.74
N PHE A 124 -5.39 7.11 -10.64
CA PHE A 124 -5.39 7.86 -9.38
C PHE A 124 -4.00 7.87 -8.71
N SER A 125 -3.31 6.73 -8.67
CA SER A 125 -2.00 6.56 -8.05
C SER A 125 -0.85 7.13 -8.89
N ALA A 126 -0.98 7.18 -10.21
CA ALA A 126 0.07 7.63 -11.14
C ALA A 126 0.76 8.97 -10.81
N PRO A 127 0.07 10.06 -10.43
CA PRO A 127 0.74 11.32 -10.10
C PRO A 127 1.61 11.27 -8.84
N PHE A 128 1.32 10.34 -7.92
CA PHE A 128 2.06 10.19 -6.66
C PHE A 128 3.32 9.35 -6.84
N ILE A 129 3.44 8.61 -7.94
CA ILE A 129 4.58 7.75 -8.23
C ILE A 129 5.40 8.37 -9.36
N ARG A 130 6.55 8.95 -8.99
CA ARG A 130 7.56 9.42 -9.95
C ARG A 130 8.77 8.49 -9.86
N LEU A 131 9.10 7.84 -10.98
CA LEU A 131 10.28 6.99 -11.18
C LEU A 131 11.41 7.74 -11.88
#